data_AF-A0A7S3DEL2-F1
#
_entry.id   AF-A0A7S3DEL2-F1
#
_cell.length_a   1.000
_cell.length_b   1.000
_cell.length_c   1.000
_cell.angle_alpha   90.00
_cell.angle_beta   90.00
_cell.angle_gamma   90.00
#
_symmetry.space_group_name_H-M   'P 1'
#
loop_
_entity.id
_entity.type
_entity.pdbx_description
1 polymer ?
#
loop_
_entity_poly.entity_id
_entity_poly.type
_entity_poly.pdbx_seq_one_letter_code
_entity_poly.pdbx_strand_id
1 'polypeptide(L)'
;MAEIHILGQIVEGREFSSEGLFCRYGIVTGDRRDEPSRWRLLGGEESGQSHAVFPDVDDVHAICQPIDVHYAVSSIQGWPKIFVQVWGQSHDGTNDLRKYNSCPGSALVVYPPTLPTSTPHTYPFVANSEGYGFVSVPMASGSYDLSIRTWRPIGSFRDEITSVLVGGHPQVTAEEIIYNDDDRFRLKTESTGEIIIHLEILHKDFERRGIVFNENVPLF
;
A
#
# COMPACT_ATOMS: atom_id res chain seq x y z
N MET A 1 -24.55 9.82 -12.68
CA MET A 1 -23.28 10.59 -12.65
C MET A 1 -22.30 9.82 -13.51
N ALA A 2 -21.11 10.32 -13.83
CA ALA A 2 -20.11 9.42 -14.39
C ALA A 2 -19.71 8.43 -13.30
N GLU A 3 -19.51 7.16 -13.63
CA GLU A 3 -19.21 6.10 -12.67
C GLU A 3 -17.99 5.32 -13.15
N ILE A 4 -17.12 4.96 -12.22
CA ILE A 4 -15.91 4.18 -12.49
C ILE A 4 -15.82 3.03 -11.51
N HIS A 5 -15.61 1.84 -12.04
CA HIS A 5 -15.29 0.65 -11.26
C HIS A 5 -13.82 0.34 -11.46
N ILE A 6 -13.11 0.15 -10.35
CA ILE A 6 -11.72 -0.30 -10.34
C ILE A 6 -11.76 -1.66 -9.65
N LEU A 7 -11.60 -2.70 -10.45
CA LEU A 7 -11.55 -4.09 -10.03
C LEU A 7 -10.12 -4.59 -10.20
N GLY A 8 -9.73 -5.63 -9.49
CA GLY A 8 -8.40 -6.18 -9.64
C GLY A 8 -7.91 -6.94 -8.42
N GLN A 9 -6.60 -7.10 -8.36
CA GLN A 9 -5.93 -7.74 -7.24
C GLN A 9 -4.46 -7.32 -7.16
N ILE A 10 -3.92 -7.35 -5.95
CA ILE A 10 -2.48 -7.41 -5.71
C ILE A 10 -2.07 -8.85 -5.95
N VAL A 11 -1.31 -9.08 -7.02
CA VAL A 11 -0.93 -10.42 -7.46
C VAL A 11 0.18 -10.93 -6.55
N GLU A 12 1.28 -10.20 -6.48
CA GLU A 12 2.49 -10.68 -5.82
C GLU A 12 3.47 -9.56 -5.46
N GLY A 13 4.41 -9.88 -4.57
CA GLY A 13 5.60 -9.08 -4.28
C GLY A 13 6.87 -9.81 -4.68
N ARG A 14 7.84 -9.06 -5.20
CA ARG A 14 9.14 -9.57 -5.65
C ARG A 14 10.27 -8.71 -5.10
N GLU A 15 11.45 -9.32 -5.00
CA GLU A 15 12.73 -8.67 -4.65
C GLU A 15 12.81 -8.14 -3.21
N PHE A 16 11.94 -8.59 -2.31
CA PHE A 16 11.99 -8.20 -0.90
C PHE A 16 12.98 -9.06 -0.11
N SER A 17 13.70 -8.45 0.83
CA SER A 17 14.66 -9.14 1.70
C SER A 17 14.04 -9.92 2.85
N SER A 18 12.73 -9.77 3.08
CA SER A 18 12.02 -10.39 4.20
C SER A 18 11.41 -11.73 3.80
N GLU A 19 11.49 -12.70 4.71
CA GLU A 19 10.99 -14.07 4.50
C GLU A 19 9.47 -14.08 4.32
N GLY A 20 8.71 -13.55 5.27
CA GLY A 20 7.27 -13.35 5.14
C GLY A 20 6.94 -11.90 4.83
N LEU A 21 5.87 -11.67 4.08
CA LEU A 21 5.34 -10.33 3.80
C LEU A 21 3.84 -10.28 4.06
N PHE A 22 3.34 -9.12 4.45
CA PHE A 22 1.94 -8.77 4.25
C PHE A 22 1.85 -7.36 3.67
N CYS A 23 0.82 -7.14 2.85
CA CYS A 23 0.62 -5.88 2.15
C CYS A 23 -0.68 -5.23 2.64
N ARG A 24 -0.62 -3.92 2.84
CA ARG A 24 -1.80 -3.07 3.01
C ARG A 24 -1.89 -2.14 1.80
N TYR A 25 -3.09 -1.92 1.30
CA TYR A 25 -3.31 -0.96 0.22
C TYR A 25 -4.36 0.06 0.62
N GLY A 26 -4.29 1.21 -0.03
CA GLY A 26 -5.34 2.21 0.02
C GLY A 26 -5.45 2.94 -1.30
N ILE A 27 -6.64 3.47 -1.56
CA ILE A 27 -6.98 4.24 -2.75
C ILE A 27 -7.31 5.65 -2.28
N VAL A 28 -6.55 6.61 -2.78
CA VAL A 28 -6.74 8.03 -2.45
C VAL A 28 -7.32 8.74 -3.66
N THR A 29 -8.39 9.49 -3.41
CA THR A 29 -9.00 10.39 -4.38
C THR A 29 -8.93 11.82 -3.86
N GLY A 30 -8.67 12.79 -4.74
CA GLY A 30 -8.48 14.19 -4.36
C GLY A 30 -7.01 14.60 -4.19
N ASP A 31 -6.75 15.90 -4.41
CA ASP A 31 -5.40 16.47 -4.33
C ASP A 31 -5.07 17.09 -2.94
N ARG A 32 -6.09 17.48 -2.15
CA ARG A 32 -5.91 18.17 -0.85
C ARG A 32 -6.94 17.72 0.18
N ARG A 33 -6.51 17.58 1.44
CA ARG A 33 -7.38 17.22 2.59
C ARG A 33 -8.52 18.21 2.84
N ASP A 34 -8.35 19.48 2.51
CA ASP A 34 -9.28 20.55 2.88
C ASP A 34 -10.36 20.84 1.82
N GLU A 35 -10.30 20.20 0.65
CA GLU A 35 -11.29 20.37 -0.41
C GLU A 35 -12.24 19.16 -0.48
N PRO A 36 -13.55 19.39 -0.71
CA PRO A 36 -14.50 18.28 -0.83
C PRO A 36 -14.16 17.44 -2.07
N SER A 37 -13.94 16.14 -1.85
CA SER A 37 -13.63 15.22 -2.95
C SER A 37 -14.74 15.23 -4.01
N ARG A 38 -14.32 15.29 -5.27
CA ARG A 38 -15.21 15.18 -6.45
C ARG A 38 -15.61 13.74 -6.75
N TRP A 39 -15.06 12.82 -5.96
CA TRP A 39 -15.24 11.38 -5.99
C TRP A 39 -16.07 10.97 -4.78
N ARG A 40 -17.13 10.22 -5.03
CA ARG A 40 -17.99 9.67 -3.98
C ARG A 40 -17.98 8.16 -4.08
N LEU A 41 -17.53 7.49 -3.03
CA LEU A 41 -17.60 6.04 -2.91
C LEU A 41 -19.08 5.61 -2.96
N LEU A 42 -19.41 4.73 -3.90
CA LEU A 42 -20.73 4.10 -4.01
C LEU A 42 -20.73 2.69 -3.43
N GLY A 43 -19.61 1.98 -3.49
CA GLY A 43 -19.45 0.63 -2.96
C GLY A 43 -18.01 0.12 -3.09
N GLY A 44 -17.73 -1.03 -2.46
CA GLY A 44 -16.39 -1.61 -2.37
C GLY A 44 -15.59 -1.10 -1.17
N GLU A 45 -14.28 -1.36 -1.16
CA GLU A 45 -13.38 -1.00 -0.08
C GLU A 45 -12.21 -0.14 -0.59
N GLU A 46 -12.10 1.09 -0.08
CA GLU A 46 -11.02 2.02 -0.44
C GLU A 46 -9.66 1.64 0.17
N SER A 47 -9.64 0.71 1.12
CA SER A 47 -8.43 0.20 1.74
C SER A 47 -8.61 -1.23 2.18
N GLY A 48 -7.54 -2.02 2.12
CA GLY A 48 -7.56 -3.41 2.55
C GLY A 48 -6.20 -3.89 3.03
N GLN A 49 -6.19 -5.09 3.62
CA GLN A 49 -5.00 -5.75 4.14
C GLN A 49 -4.99 -7.21 3.70
N SER A 50 -3.85 -7.68 3.20
CA SER A 50 -3.64 -9.08 2.85
C SER A 50 -3.34 -9.93 4.08
N HIS A 51 -3.44 -11.24 3.89
CA HIS A 51 -2.83 -12.21 4.79
C HIS A 51 -1.30 -12.14 4.71
N ALA A 52 -0.63 -12.74 5.70
CA ALA A 52 0.82 -12.93 5.65
C ALA A 52 1.14 -14.09 4.71
N VAL A 53 2.10 -13.86 3.81
CA VAL A 53 2.54 -14.78 2.78
C VAL A 53 4.02 -15.04 2.91
N PHE A 54 4.40 -16.29 2.73
CA PHE A 54 5.79 -16.74 2.72
C PHE A 54 6.05 -17.37 1.35
N PRO A 55 7.17 -17.05 0.69
CA PRO A 55 7.49 -17.57 -0.62
C PRO A 55 7.86 -19.05 -0.48
N ASP A 56 7.38 -19.86 -1.41
CA ASP A 56 7.66 -21.31 -1.45
C ASP A 56 8.70 -21.62 -2.53
N VAL A 57 8.58 -20.98 -3.70
CA VAL A 57 9.42 -21.18 -4.88
C VAL A 57 9.71 -19.83 -5.55
N ASP A 58 10.93 -19.65 -6.06
CA ASP A 58 11.42 -18.46 -6.80
C ASP A 58 11.44 -17.12 -6.03
N ASP A 59 11.39 -17.14 -4.68
CA ASP A 59 11.36 -15.94 -3.83
C ASP A 59 10.24 -14.93 -4.20
N VAL A 60 9.11 -15.46 -4.71
CA VAL A 60 7.93 -14.66 -5.05
C VAL A 60 6.86 -14.82 -3.97
N HIS A 61 6.39 -13.69 -3.44
CA HIS A 61 5.33 -13.63 -2.43
C HIS A 61 3.97 -13.50 -3.11
N ALA A 62 3.24 -14.62 -3.30
CA ALA A 62 1.90 -14.61 -3.91
C ALA A 62 0.84 -14.06 -2.94
N ILE A 63 0.49 -12.78 -3.08
CA ILE A 63 -0.38 -12.03 -2.14
C ILE A 63 -1.86 -12.27 -2.40
N CYS A 64 -2.28 -12.26 -3.69
CA CYS A 64 -3.66 -12.51 -4.14
C CYS A 64 -4.74 -11.71 -3.38
N GLN A 65 -4.47 -10.44 -3.04
CA GLN A 65 -5.42 -9.59 -2.31
C GLN A 65 -6.37 -8.89 -3.30
N PRO A 66 -7.70 -9.06 -3.21
CA PRO A 66 -8.63 -8.42 -4.14
C PRO A 66 -8.71 -6.91 -3.92
N ILE A 67 -8.97 -6.19 -5.02
CA ILE A 67 -9.25 -4.76 -5.06
C ILE A 67 -10.60 -4.60 -5.78
N ASP A 68 -11.57 -4.01 -5.11
CA ASP A 68 -12.88 -3.68 -5.70
C ASP A 68 -13.36 -2.36 -5.10
N VAL A 69 -13.50 -1.34 -5.95
CA VAL A 69 -14.06 -0.05 -5.58
C VAL A 69 -14.90 0.54 -6.70
N HIS A 70 -16.01 1.16 -6.33
CA HIS A 70 -16.93 1.83 -7.23
C HIS A 70 -17.13 3.29 -6.83
N TYR A 71 -16.77 4.21 -7.72
CA TYR A 71 -16.92 5.64 -7.50
C TYR A 71 -17.94 6.29 -8.43
N ALA A 72 -18.70 7.25 -7.90
CA ALA A 72 -19.35 8.28 -8.67
C ALA A 72 -18.44 9.50 -8.81
N VAL A 73 -18.27 9.98 -10.03
CA VAL A 73 -17.36 11.06 -10.41
C VAL A 73 -18.15 12.26 -10.91
N SER A 74 -17.79 13.43 -10.39
CA SER A 74 -18.30 14.73 -10.85
C SER A 74 -17.29 15.53 -11.67
N SER A 75 -15.99 15.28 -11.49
CA SER A 75 -14.86 15.87 -12.21
C SER A 75 -13.69 14.89 -12.21
N ILE A 76 -12.84 14.95 -13.24
CA ILE A 76 -11.61 14.12 -13.34
C ILE A 76 -10.47 14.60 -12.43
N GLN A 77 -10.60 15.79 -11.81
CA GLN A 77 -9.61 16.32 -10.86
C GLN A 77 -9.48 15.41 -9.63
N GLY A 78 -8.27 15.29 -9.07
CA GLY A 78 -8.01 14.38 -7.95
C GLY A 78 -8.13 12.91 -8.32
N TRP A 79 -7.62 12.54 -9.50
CA TRP A 79 -7.70 11.19 -10.05
C TRP A 79 -7.14 10.13 -9.07
N PRO A 80 -7.77 8.94 -8.95
CA PRO A 80 -7.40 7.93 -7.99
C PRO A 80 -5.95 7.48 -8.11
N LYS A 81 -5.29 7.38 -6.97
CA LYS A 81 -3.96 6.78 -6.80
C LYS A 81 -4.07 5.61 -5.83
N ILE A 82 -3.45 4.50 -6.17
CA ILE A 82 -3.34 3.34 -5.28
C ILE A 82 -1.98 3.39 -4.62
N PHE A 83 -1.94 3.37 -3.30
CA PHE A 83 -0.71 3.23 -2.54
C PHE A 83 -0.68 1.88 -1.84
N VAL A 84 0.53 1.38 -1.61
CA VAL A 84 0.80 0.12 -0.93
C VAL A 84 1.81 0.32 0.17
N GLN A 85 1.62 -0.41 1.26
CA GLN A 85 2.52 -0.50 2.40
C GLN A 85 2.87 -1.97 2.59
N VAL A 86 4.15 -2.30 2.46
CA VAL A 86 4.67 -3.65 2.57
C VAL A 86 5.33 -3.81 3.92
N TRP A 87 5.02 -4.90 4.60
CA TRP A 87 5.51 -5.21 5.93
C TRP A 87 6.13 -6.60 5.95
N GLY A 88 7.28 -6.72 6.59
CA GLY A 88 8.06 -7.94 6.72
C GLY A 88 7.74 -8.68 8.01
N GLN A 89 7.68 -10.01 7.91
CA GLN A 89 7.50 -10.97 8.98
C GLN A 89 8.64 -12.00 8.90
N SER A 90 9.40 -12.18 9.97
CA SER A 90 10.44 -13.23 10.02
C SER A 90 9.83 -14.59 10.40
N HIS A 91 10.38 -15.68 9.83
CA HIS A 91 9.93 -17.07 9.93
C HIS A 91 9.79 -17.58 11.37
N ASP A 92 10.55 -17.04 12.32
CA ASP A 92 10.72 -17.72 13.61
C ASP A 92 9.72 -17.27 14.68
N GLY A 93 8.92 -16.22 14.44
CA GLY A 93 8.21 -15.51 15.53
C GLY A 93 9.13 -15.07 16.69
N THR A 94 10.45 -15.26 16.53
CA THR A 94 11.47 -14.94 17.50
C THR A 94 11.66 -13.45 17.35
N ASN A 95 10.86 -12.72 18.10
CA ASN A 95 11.22 -11.39 18.54
C ASN A 95 12.69 -11.46 18.94
N ASP A 96 13.57 -10.83 18.17
CA ASP A 96 14.92 -10.58 18.64
C ASP A 96 14.77 -9.75 19.91
N LEU A 97 14.80 -10.42 21.07
CA LEU A 97 14.67 -9.80 22.39
C LEU A 97 15.75 -8.74 22.60
N ARG A 98 16.83 -8.76 21.80
CA ARG A 98 17.83 -7.69 21.75
C ARG A 98 17.27 -6.35 21.26
N LYS A 99 16.23 -6.35 20.42
CA LYS A 99 15.49 -5.14 20.00
C LYS A 99 14.39 -4.74 21.01
N TYR A 100 13.80 -5.70 21.73
CA TYR A 100 12.72 -5.46 22.70
C TYR A 100 13.22 -4.81 24.00
N ASN A 101 14.42 -5.19 24.47
CA ASN A 101 14.97 -4.73 25.75
C ASN A 101 15.47 -3.27 25.73
N SER A 102 15.45 -2.59 24.58
CA SER A 102 15.82 -1.17 24.45
C SER A 102 14.63 -0.22 24.36
N CYS A 103 13.38 -0.69 24.40
CA CYS A 103 12.21 0.13 24.07
C CYS A 103 11.11 0.03 25.13
N PRO A 104 10.84 1.09 25.92
CA PRO A 104 9.75 1.09 26.88
C PRO A 104 8.43 1.41 26.16
N GLY A 105 7.62 0.38 25.92
CA GLY A 105 6.17 0.48 25.71
C GLY A 105 5.70 0.91 24.31
N SER A 106 4.74 0.15 23.76
CA SER A 106 3.95 0.41 22.54
C SER A 106 4.53 0.00 21.17
N ALA A 107 4.96 -1.26 21.04
CA ALA A 107 5.01 -1.89 19.71
C ALA A 107 3.56 -2.17 19.25
N LEU A 108 3.19 -1.77 18.04
CA LEU A 108 1.90 -2.13 17.45
C LEU A 108 1.84 -3.65 17.29
N VAL A 109 1.02 -4.28 18.13
CA VAL A 109 0.81 -5.73 18.11
C VAL A 109 -0.17 -6.03 16.98
N VAL A 110 0.34 -6.57 15.86
CA VAL A 110 -0.51 -7.11 14.80
C VAL A 110 -0.76 -8.58 15.11
N TYR A 111 -1.98 -8.93 15.48
CA TYR A 111 -2.40 -10.33 15.59
C TYR A 111 -2.88 -10.81 14.21
N PRO A 112 -2.31 -11.89 13.63
CA PRO A 112 -2.92 -12.50 12.47
C PRO A 112 -4.31 -13.05 12.83
N PRO A 113 -5.33 -12.93 11.96
CA PRO A 113 -6.71 -13.28 12.28
C PRO A 113 -6.98 -14.77 12.56
N THR A 114 -6.00 -15.66 12.46
CA THR A 114 -6.21 -17.10 12.31
C THR A 114 -5.61 -18.01 13.39
N LEU A 115 -5.01 -17.48 14.46
CA LEU A 115 -4.44 -18.35 15.52
C LEU A 115 -5.43 -18.58 16.69
N PRO A 116 -5.71 -19.84 17.08
CA PRO A 116 -6.52 -20.16 18.25
C PRO A 116 -5.90 -19.62 19.53
N THR A 117 -6.72 -18.94 20.33
CA THR A 117 -6.37 -18.12 21.51
C THR A 117 -5.80 -18.88 22.72
N SER A 118 -5.26 -20.10 22.56
CA SER A 118 -4.97 -21.00 23.69
C SER A 118 -3.51 -21.41 23.89
N THR A 119 -2.52 -20.82 23.20
CA THR A 119 -1.10 -21.13 23.50
C THR A 119 -0.43 -20.05 24.36
N PRO A 120 0.10 -20.39 25.55
CA PRO A 120 0.66 -19.45 26.52
C PRO A 120 2.05 -18.85 26.15
N HIS A 121 2.48 -18.96 24.89
CA HIS A 121 3.75 -18.42 24.38
C HIS A 121 3.56 -17.56 23.11
N THR A 122 2.44 -16.86 22.98
CA THR A 122 2.24 -15.95 21.83
C THR A 122 2.81 -14.58 22.17
N TYR A 123 4.07 -14.35 21.80
CA TYR A 123 4.68 -13.03 21.88
C TYR A 123 4.08 -12.10 20.79
N PRO A 124 3.95 -10.79 21.06
CA PRO A 124 3.49 -9.84 20.04
C PRO A 124 4.47 -9.82 18.85
N PHE A 125 3.96 -9.97 17.63
CA PHE A 125 4.78 -9.95 16.41
C PHE A 125 5.28 -8.52 16.12
N VAL A 126 6.59 -8.35 15.92
CA VAL A 126 7.17 -7.09 15.40
C VAL A 126 7.19 -7.16 13.87
N ALA A 127 6.28 -6.45 13.22
CA ALA A 127 6.31 -6.24 11.77
C ALA A 127 7.19 -5.02 11.45
N ASN A 128 8.18 -5.19 10.58
CA ASN A 128 9.00 -4.07 10.09
C ASN A 128 8.39 -3.54 8.80
N SER A 129 8.38 -2.22 8.60
CA SER A 129 8.02 -1.65 7.30
C SER A 129 9.14 -1.96 6.31
N GLU A 130 8.81 -2.72 5.26
CA GLU A 130 9.75 -3.07 4.19
C GLU A 130 9.74 -2.00 3.11
N GLY A 131 8.58 -1.45 2.78
CA GLY A 131 8.53 -0.38 1.79
C GLY A 131 7.15 0.21 1.60
N TYR A 132 7.15 1.37 0.96
CA TYR A 132 5.98 2.15 0.56
C TYR A 132 6.05 2.40 -0.93
N GLY A 133 4.93 2.35 -1.62
CA GLY A 133 4.87 2.64 -3.04
C GLY A 133 3.49 3.16 -3.43
N PHE A 134 3.41 3.75 -4.62
CA PHE A 134 2.12 4.14 -5.19
C PHE A 134 2.16 4.10 -6.70
N VAL A 135 0.98 4.03 -7.31
CA VAL A 135 0.76 4.16 -8.75
C VAL A 135 -0.53 4.93 -9.00
N SER A 136 -0.57 5.69 -10.08
CA SER A 136 -1.82 6.34 -10.51
C SER A 136 -2.65 5.35 -11.31
N VAL A 137 -3.97 5.31 -11.07
CA VAL A 137 -4.87 4.44 -11.82
C VAL A 137 -4.89 4.87 -13.29
N PRO A 138 -4.80 3.97 -14.28
CA PRO A 138 -4.92 4.32 -15.68
C PRO A 138 -6.22 5.07 -16.00
N MET A 139 -6.13 6.09 -16.85
CA MET A 139 -7.29 6.95 -17.19
C MET A 139 -8.22 6.36 -18.24
N ALA A 140 -7.80 5.33 -18.97
CA ALA A 140 -8.62 4.67 -19.97
C ALA A 140 -9.19 3.36 -19.41
N SER A 141 -10.41 3.00 -19.82
CA SER A 141 -10.97 1.70 -19.50
C SER A 141 -10.16 0.58 -20.16
N GLY A 142 -9.97 -0.53 -19.47
CA GLY A 142 -9.15 -1.62 -19.96
C GLY A 142 -8.62 -2.50 -18.83
N SER A 143 -7.77 -3.45 -19.20
CA SER A 143 -7.05 -4.35 -18.28
C SER A 143 -5.57 -3.97 -18.28
N TYR A 144 -5.00 -3.83 -17.09
CA TYR A 144 -3.65 -3.29 -16.88
C TYR A 144 -2.90 -4.10 -15.84
N ASP A 145 -1.69 -4.53 -16.20
CA ASP A 145 -0.70 -5.03 -15.25
C ASP A 145 0.24 -3.88 -14.88
N LEU A 146 0.27 -3.51 -13.61
CA LEU A 146 1.07 -2.39 -13.11
C LEU A 146 2.08 -2.88 -12.09
N SER A 147 3.31 -2.38 -12.23
CA SER A 147 4.38 -2.59 -11.26
C SER A 147 4.53 -1.38 -10.34
N ILE A 148 4.35 -1.58 -9.04
CA ILE A 148 4.56 -0.57 -8.01
C ILE A 148 5.94 -0.77 -7.39
N ARG A 149 6.86 0.14 -7.70
CA ARG A 149 8.18 0.17 -7.06
C ARG A 149 8.06 0.70 -5.63
N THR A 150 8.59 -0.05 -4.69
CA THR A 150 8.55 0.28 -3.27
C THR A 150 9.87 0.86 -2.80
N TRP A 151 9.76 1.83 -1.89
CA TRP A 151 10.88 2.51 -1.29
C TRP A 151 10.69 2.62 0.22
N ARG A 152 11.79 2.68 0.96
CA ARG A 152 11.78 2.92 2.41
C ARG A 152 12.78 4.02 2.79
N PRO A 153 12.50 4.82 3.82
CA PRO A 153 13.45 5.82 4.28
C PRO A 153 14.71 5.18 4.91
N ILE A 154 15.89 5.69 4.56
CA ILE A 154 17.18 5.32 5.16
C ILE A 154 17.45 6.25 6.34
N GLY A 155 17.51 5.71 7.55
CA GLY A 155 17.79 6.50 8.75
C GLY A 155 19.27 6.91 8.87
N SER A 156 19.52 8.21 9.12
CA SER A 156 20.62 8.66 9.98
C SER A 156 20.01 8.96 11.35
N PHE A 157 20.54 8.37 12.41
CA PHE A 157 19.97 8.31 13.78
C PHE A 157 19.57 9.64 14.46
N ARG A 158 19.73 10.82 13.83
CA ARG A 158 19.48 12.13 14.46
C ARG A 158 18.47 13.05 13.75
N ASP A 159 18.08 12.77 12.51
CA ASP A 159 17.03 13.57 11.84
C ASP A 159 15.66 12.94 12.14
N GLU A 160 15.27 13.23 13.37
CA GLU A 160 14.02 12.96 14.04
C GLU A 160 12.80 13.39 13.19
N ILE A 161 12.14 12.43 12.56
CA ILE A 161 10.72 12.57 12.22
C ILE A 161 9.95 11.78 13.29
N THR A 162 9.19 12.54 14.06
CA THR A 162 8.44 12.17 15.27
C THR A 162 7.55 10.93 15.11
N SER A 163 8.05 9.78 15.57
CA SER A 163 7.49 8.96 16.67
C SER A 163 8.47 7.86 17.10
N VAL A 164 9.76 8.23 17.20
CA VAL A 164 10.88 7.34 17.61
C VAL A 164 10.92 7.18 19.13
N LEU A 165 9.98 6.41 19.69
CA LEU A 165 10.18 5.87 21.04
C LEU A 165 9.90 4.37 21.16
N VAL A 166 9.79 3.67 20.02
CA VAL A 166 9.63 2.22 20.00
C VAL A 166 10.32 1.58 18.80
N GLY A 167 11.43 0.89 19.03
CA GLY A 167 11.61 -0.44 18.44
C GLY A 167 12.15 -0.57 17.01
N GLY A 168 12.37 0.51 16.26
CA GLY A 168 13.27 0.49 15.10
C GLY A 168 12.60 0.49 13.71
N HIS A 169 13.23 1.24 12.81
CA HIS A 169 12.87 1.66 11.44
C HIS A 169 11.97 2.92 11.33
N PRO A 170 12.38 3.95 10.57
CA PRO A 170 11.56 5.15 10.36
C PRO A 170 10.29 4.79 9.60
N GLN A 171 9.13 5.00 10.23
CA GLN A 171 7.83 4.79 9.61
C GLN A 171 7.31 6.12 9.06
N VAL A 172 6.65 6.06 7.90
CA VAL A 172 5.96 7.22 7.34
C VAL A 172 4.61 7.35 8.05
N THR A 173 4.55 8.20 9.08
CA THR A 173 3.33 8.42 9.89
C THR A 173 2.21 9.14 9.12
N ALA A 174 2.57 9.86 8.05
CA ALA A 174 1.62 10.53 7.17
C ALA A 174 1.57 9.83 5.81
N GLU A 175 0.51 9.08 5.56
CA GLU A 175 0.29 8.33 4.30
C GLU A 175 0.38 9.23 3.06
N GLU A 176 0.13 10.53 3.21
CA GLU A 176 0.33 11.56 2.16
C GLU A 176 1.74 11.61 1.60
N ILE A 177 2.77 11.39 2.40
CA ILE A 177 4.16 11.41 1.95
C ILE A 177 4.40 10.28 0.93
N ILE A 178 3.57 9.24 0.94
CA ILE A 178 3.70 8.12 0.01
C ILE A 178 3.34 8.55 -1.42
N TYR A 179 2.29 9.36 -1.60
CA TYR A 179 1.72 9.71 -2.91
C TYR A 179 1.80 11.19 -3.28
N ASN A 180 2.32 12.03 -2.38
CA ASN A 180 2.62 13.44 -2.62
C ASN A 180 4.14 13.66 -2.69
N ASP A 181 4.60 14.26 -3.79
CA ASP A 181 6.02 14.50 -4.03
C ASP A 181 6.58 15.66 -3.21
N ASP A 182 5.73 16.56 -2.71
CA ASP A 182 6.13 17.80 -2.04
C ASP A 182 7.00 17.56 -0.80
N ASP A 183 6.80 16.47 -0.06
CA ASP A 183 7.58 16.16 1.16
C ASP A 183 8.72 15.17 0.93
N ARG A 184 8.76 14.51 -0.24
CA ARG A 184 9.71 13.42 -0.53
C ARG A 184 11.17 13.89 -0.63
N PHE A 185 11.41 15.11 -1.08
CA PHE A 185 12.77 15.62 -1.31
C PHE A 185 13.64 15.68 -0.03
N ARG A 186 13.01 15.67 1.15
CA ARG A 186 13.70 15.70 2.45
C ARG A 186 14.12 14.31 2.95
N LEU A 187 13.63 13.24 2.32
CA LEU A 187 13.86 11.87 2.75
C LEU A 187 14.97 11.22 1.93
N LYS A 188 15.96 10.67 2.63
CA LYS A 188 16.87 9.67 2.02
C LYS A 188 16.09 8.37 1.92
N THR A 189 16.02 7.79 0.72
CA THR A 189 15.24 6.57 0.47
C THR A 189 16.09 5.48 -0.18
N GLU A 190 15.75 4.23 0.07
CA GLU A 190 16.29 3.04 -0.57
C GLU A 190 15.15 2.33 -1.31
N SER A 191 15.44 1.69 -2.45
CA SER A 191 14.49 0.82 -3.14
C SER A 191 14.48 -0.54 -2.44
N THR A 192 13.31 -1.06 -2.08
CA THR A 192 13.21 -2.34 -1.33
C THR A 192 12.69 -3.50 -2.18
N GLY A 193 11.89 -3.24 -3.21
CA GLY A 193 11.29 -4.28 -4.04
C GLY A 193 10.14 -3.76 -4.89
N GLU A 194 9.41 -4.68 -5.50
CA GLU A 194 8.32 -4.37 -6.44
C GLU A 194 7.05 -5.17 -6.11
N ILE A 195 5.90 -4.51 -6.14
CA ILE A 195 4.58 -5.14 -6.00
C ILE A 195 3.88 -5.12 -7.36
N ILE A 196 3.43 -6.28 -7.82
CA ILE A 196 2.68 -6.41 -9.06
C ILE A 196 1.19 -6.40 -8.75
N ILE A 197 0.45 -5.51 -9.41
CA ILE A 197 -1.00 -5.44 -9.32
C ILE A 197 -1.63 -5.61 -10.70
N HIS A 198 -2.77 -6.26 -10.73
CA HIS A 198 -3.63 -6.36 -11.91
C HIS A 198 -4.88 -5.53 -11.66
N LEU A 199 -5.22 -4.63 -12.60
CA LEU A 199 -6.41 -3.79 -12.52
C LEU A 199 -7.26 -3.89 -13.78
N GLU A 200 -8.56 -3.94 -13.60
CA GLU A 200 -9.58 -3.78 -14.62
C GLU A 200 -10.38 -2.52 -14.33
N ILE A 201 -10.43 -1.62 -15.31
CA ILE A 201 -11.06 -0.31 -15.19
C ILE A 201 -12.25 -0.25 -16.12
N LEU A 202 -13.42 -0.01 -15.54
CA LEU A 202 -14.67 0.09 -16.27
C LEU A 202 -15.26 1.48 -16.08
N HIS A 203 -15.48 2.17 -17.18
CA HIS A 203 -16.20 3.44 -17.19
C HIS A 203 -17.67 3.22 -17.51
N LYS A 204 -18.52 3.98 -16.83
CA LYS A 204 -19.95 4.03 -17.08
C LYS A 204 -20.41 5.48 -17.18
N ASP A 205 -21.14 5.78 -18.25
CA ASP A 205 -21.70 7.10 -18.55
C ASP A 205 -20.67 8.25 -18.71
N PHE A 206 -19.38 7.95 -18.94
CA PHE A 206 -18.34 8.97 -19.22
C PHE A 206 -18.56 9.68 -20.57
N GLU A 207 -18.89 8.93 -21.63
CA GLU A 207 -19.14 9.48 -22.97
C GLU A 207 -20.36 10.40 -23.00
N ARG A 208 -21.43 10.05 -22.26
CA ARG A 208 -22.63 10.88 -22.10
C ARG A 208 -22.34 12.23 -21.43
N ARG A 209 -21.17 12.36 -20.80
CA ARG A 209 -20.67 13.58 -20.16
C ARG A 209 -19.60 14.28 -20.99
N GLY A 210 -19.32 13.81 -22.20
CA GLY A 210 -18.34 14.40 -23.11
C GLY A 210 -16.88 14.14 -22.71
N ILE A 211 -16.63 13.19 -21.79
CA ILE A 211 -15.27 12.77 -21.44
C ILE A 211 -14.91 11.61 -22.37
N VAL A 212 -14.01 11.88 -23.32
CA VAL A 212 -13.48 10.88 -24.25
C VAL A 212 -11.99 10.72 -23.95
N PHE A 213 -11.58 9.51 -23.57
CA PHE A 213 -10.17 9.16 -23.44
C PHE A 213 -9.71 8.61 -24.79
N ASN A 214 -8.64 9.16 -25.35
CA ASN A 214 -8.13 8.71 -26.64
C ASN A 214 -7.34 7.42 -26.44
N GLU A 215 -7.89 6.29 -26.90
CA GLU A 215 -7.28 4.96 -26.81
C GLU A 215 -6.00 4.81 -27.66
N ASN A 216 -5.66 5.81 -28.48
CA ASN A 216 -4.54 5.77 -29.44
C ASN A 216 -3.29 6.55 -29.00
N VAL A 217 -3.13 6.89 -27.73
CA VAL A 217 -1.88 7.49 -27.24
C VAL A 217 -1.05 6.41 -26.54
N PRO A 218 0.06 5.93 -27.14
CA PRO A 218 0.97 5.04 -26.43
C PRO A 218 1.46 5.77 -25.17
N LEU A 219 1.24 5.16 -24.00
CA LEU A 219 1.79 5.63 -22.74
C LEU A 219 3.32 5.49 -22.84
N PHE A 220 4.02 6.61 -22.69
CA PHE A 220 5.48 6.73 -22.76
C PHE A 220 6.20 5.97 -21.65
#